data_AF-A0A9X5YU39-F1
#
_entry.id   AF-A0A9X5YU39-F1
#
_cell.length_a   1.000
_cell.length_b   1.000
_cell.length_c   1.000
_cell.angle_alpha   90.00
_cell.angle_beta   90.00
_cell.angle_gamma   90.00
#
_symmetry.space_group_name_H-M   'P 1'
#
loop_
_entity.id
_entity.type
_entity.pdbx_description
1 polymer ?
#
loop_
_entity_poly.entity_id
_entity_poly.type
_entity_poly.pdbx_seq_one_letter_code
_entity_poly.pdbx_strand_id
1 'polypeptide(L)' 'MIERWRAARPRLRPMRGPKRLRPPQTISTGHALVRNIRRGHYELGTDAEPQRRLEAAFAELAHAI' A
#
# COMPACT_ATOMS: atom_id res chain seq x y z
N MET A 1 -19.84 17.81 -35.29
CA MET A 1 -18.90 16.69 -35.08
C MET A 1 -18.35 16.81 -33.67
N ILE A 2 -18.77 15.94 -32.74
CA ILE A 2 -18.02 15.38 -31.61
C ILE A 2 -18.95 14.38 -30.91
N GLU A 3 -18.40 13.20 -30.70
CA GLU A 3 -19.06 11.91 -30.62
C GLU A 3 -19.73 11.58 -29.29
N ARG A 4 -20.72 10.72 -29.45
CA ARG A 4 -21.68 10.19 -28.49
C ARG A 4 -21.02 9.08 -27.68
N TRP A 5 -20.73 9.31 -26.39
CA TRP A 5 -20.42 8.21 -25.47
C TRP A 5 -21.69 7.56 -24.93
N ARG A 6 -22.35 6.76 -25.78
CA ARG A 6 -23.28 5.73 -25.34
C ARG A 6 -22.57 4.38 -25.45
N ALA A 7 -21.86 3.98 -24.40
CA ALA A 7 -21.45 2.60 -24.19
C ALA A 7 -21.95 2.16 -22.82
N ALA A 8 -22.92 1.25 -22.82
CA ALA A 8 -23.48 0.67 -21.62
C ALA A 8 -22.39 -0.10 -20.86
N ARG A 9 -22.14 0.26 -19.60
CA ARG A 9 -21.32 -0.57 -18.71
C ARG A 9 -22.07 -1.88 -18.48
N PRO A 10 -21.54 -3.04 -18.89
CA PRO A 10 -22.14 -4.31 -18.53
C PRO A 10 -22.10 -4.44 -17.00
N ARG A 11 -23.27 -4.59 -16.37
CA ARG A 11 -23.37 -4.85 -14.93
C ARG A 11 -22.82 -6.24 -14.66
N LEU A 12 -21.64 -6.32 -14.07
CA LEU A 12 -21.10 -7.57 -13.55
C LEU A 12 -22.13 -8.18 -12.59
N ARG A 13 -22.43 -9.47 -12.71
CA ARG A 13 -23.21 -10.17 -11.69
C ARG A 13 -22.52 -9.97 -10.34
N PRO A 14 -23.27 -9.74 -9.24
CA PRO A 14 -22.66 -9.74 -7.91
C PRO A 14 -22.00 -11.10 -7.75
N MET A 15 -20.66 -11.13 -7.79
CA MET A 15 -19.93 -12.30 -7.32
C MET A 15 -20.42 -12.50 -5.88
N ARG A 16 -21.01 -13.67 -5.58
CA ARG A 16 -21.35 -14.09 -4.21
C ARG A 16 -20.21 -13.60 -3.33
N GLY A 17 -20.56 -12.73 -2.37
CA GLY A 17 -19.69 -11.69 -1.84
C GLY A 17 -18.26 -12.18 -1.61
N PRO A 18 -17.23 -11.37 -1.93
CA PRO A 18 -15.85 -11.75 -1.70
C PRO A 18 -15.75 -12.31 -0.29
N LYS A 19 -15.39 -13.60 -0.19
CA LYS A 19 -15.18 -14.27 1.08
C LYS A 19 -14.21 -13.36 1.81
N ARG A 20 -14.69 -12.64 2.84
CA ARG A 20 -13.91 -11.66 3.59
C ARG A 20 -12.84 -12.47 4.31
N LEU A 21 -11.75 -12.75 3.61
CA LEU A 21 -10.50 -13.13 4.22
C LEU A 21 -10.10 -11.86 4.97
N ARG A 22 -10.33 -11.84 6.29
CA ARG A 22 -9.60 -10.90 7.12
C ARG A 22 -8.14 -11.32 6.93
N PRO A 23 -7.28 -10.48 6.31
CA PRO A 23 -5.86 -10.72 6.46
C PRO A 23 -5.60 -10.77 7.97
N PRO A 24 -4.72 -11.65 8.47
CA PRO A 24 -4.19 -11.48 9.81
C PRO A 24 -3.79 -10.01 9.90
N GLN A 25 -4.33 -9.26 10.88
CA GLN A 25 -4.13 -7.81 10.98
C GLN A 25 -2.65 -7.45 10.85
N THR A 26 -1.77 -8.32 11.38
CA THR A 26 -0.31 -8.31 11.22
C THR A 26 0.18 -8.12 9.78
N ILE A 27 -0.35 -8.88 8.80
CA ILE A 27 0.06 -8.77 7.39
C ILE A 27 -0.35 -7.40 6.82
N SER A 28 -1.56 -6.93 7.15
CA SER A 28 -2.04 -5.61 6.71
C SER A 28 -1.23 -4.47 7.33
N THR A 29 -0.90 -4.58 8.62
CA THR A 29 -0.10 -3.59 9.35
C THR A 29 1.34 -3.55 8.83
N GLY A 30 1.96 -4.72 8.61
CA GLY A 30 3.31 -4.79 8.04
C GLY A 30 3.37 -4.15 6.64
N HIS A 31 2.38 -4.42 5.79
CA HIS A 31 2.30 -3.79 4.47
C HIS A 31 2.11 -2.25 4.57
N ALA A 32 1.27 -1.78 5.50
CA ALA A 32 1.08 -0.35 5.74
C ALA A 32 2.35 0.33 6.26
N LEU A 33 3.09 -0.31 7.17
CA LEU A 33 4.37 0.18 7.70
C LEU A 33 5.39 0.39 6.57
N VAL A 34 5.62 -0.63 5.75
CA VAL A 34 6.55 -0.56 4.60
C VAL A 34 6.17 0.57 3.64
N ARG A 35 4.87 0.74 3.36
CA ARG A 35 4.37 1.84 2.52
C ARG A 35 4.62 3.21 3.14
N ASN A 36 4.38 3.37 4.43
CA ASN A 36 4.54 4.63 5.13
C ASN A 36 6.02 5.04 5.23
N ILE A 37 6.91 4.09 5.49
CA ILE A 37 8.37 4.33 5.45
C ILE A 37 8.79 4.81 4.06
N ARG A 38 8.41 4.12 2.98
CA ARG A 38 8.75 4.54 1.62
C ARG A 38 8.24 5.94 1.27
N ARG A 39 7.11 6.34 1.85
CA ARG A 39 6.52 7.69 1.66
C ARG A 39 7.15 8.76 2.56
N GLY A 40 8.04 8.39 3.48
CA GLY A 40 8.63 9.32 4.44
C GLY A 40 7.64 9.80 5.50
N HIS A 41 6.65 8.97 5.87
CA HIS A 41 5.69 9.29 6.93
C HIS A 41 6.23 9.00 8.35
N TYR A 42 7.47 8.56 8.45
CA TYR A 42 8.18 8.36 9.71
C TYR A 42 9.55 9.03 9.61
N GLU A 43 10.11 9.36 10.78
CA GLU A 43 11.47 9.88 10.92
C GLU A 43 12.54 8.79 10.73
N LEU A 44 12.17 7.64 10.17
CA LEU A 44 13.07 6.53 9.88
C LEU A 44 13.59 6.61 8.45
N GLY A 45 14.91 6.49 8.26
CA GLY A 45 15.57 6.49 6.96
C GLY A 45 15.40 7.79 6.18
N THR A 46 15.11 8.91 6.85
CA THR A 46 14.86 10.21 6.21
C THR A 46 16.07 10.75 5.48
N ASP A 47 17.27 10.42 5.96
CA ASP A 47 18.56 10.84 5.39
C ASP A 47 18.99 9.96 4.21
N ALA A 48 18.28 8.87 3.96
CA ALA A 48 18.56 7.97 2.85
C ALA A 48 17.77 8.34 1.59
N GLU A 49 18.39 8.08 0.43
CA GLU A 49 17.73 8.16 -0.87
C GLU A 49 16.41 7.36 -0.87
N PRO A 50 15.35 7.82 -1.57
CA PRO A 50 14.03 7.18 -1.54
C PRO A 50 14.04 5.67 -1.83
N GLN A 51 14.97 5.21 -2.68
CA GLN A 51 15.15 3.80 -3.04
C GLN A 51 15.77 2.97 -1.90
N ARG A 52 16.55 3.61 -1.02
CA ARG A 52 17.26 3.01 0.11
C ARG A 52 16.56 3.23 1.46
N ARG A 53 15.58 4.14 1.52
CA ARG A 53 14.84 4.51 2.73
C ARG A 53 14.30 3.32 3.53
N LEU A 54 13.80 2.28 2.85
CA LEU A 54 13.30 1.10 3.56
C LEU A 54 14.42 0.32 4.25
N GLU A 55 15.55 0.14 3.57
CA GLU A 55 16.73 -0.55 4.12
C GLU A 55 17.29 0.22 5.32
N ALA A 56 17.48 1.53 5.16
CA ALA A 56 17.94 2.42 6.23
C ALA A 56 17.00 2.41 7.44
N ALA A 57 15.68 2.53 7.23
CA ALA A 57 14.69 2.52 8.30
C ALA A 57 14.71 1.23 9.13
N PHE A 58 14.92 0.07 8.50
CA PHE A 58 15.05 -1.20 9.24
C PHE A 58 16.38 -1.30 9.98
N ALA A 59 17.47 -0.76 9.43
CA ALA A 59 18.76 -0.70 10.12
C ALA A 59 18.70 0.22 11.36
N GLU A 60 18.08 1.40 11.22
CA GLU A 60 17.84 2.33 12.33
C GLU A 60 16.96 1.69 13.41
N LEU A 61 15.86 1.04 13.02
CA LEU A 61 14.98 0.37 13.97
C LEU A 61 15.70 -0.76 14.71
N ALA A 62 16.51 -1.57 14.01
CA ALA A 62 17.29 -2.65 14.61
C ALA A 62 18.38 -2.14 15.56
N HIS A 63 18.84 -0.90 15.41
CA HIS A 63 19.76 -0.27 16.35
C HIS A 63 19.06 0.32 17.58
N ALA A 64 17.78 0.67 17.44
CA ALA A 64 16.99 1.31 18.49
C ALA A 64 16.30 0.33 19.47
N ILE A 65 16.22 -0.96 19.13
CA ILE A 65 15.60 -2.02 19.94
C ILE A 65 16.63 -3.06 20.38
#